data_AF-A0A0D6LSC2-F1
#
_entry.id   AF-A0A0D6LSC2-F1
#
_cell.length_a   1.000
_cell.length_b   1.000
_cell.length_c   1.000
_cell.angle_alpha   90.00
_cell.angle_beta   90.00
_cell.angle_gamma   90.00
#
_symmetry.space_group_name_H-M   'P 1'
#
loop_
_entity.id
_entity.type
_entity.pdbx_description
1 polymer ?
#
loop_
_entity_poly.entity_id
_entity_poly.type
_entity_poly.pdbx_seq_one_letter_code
_entity_poly.pdbx_strand_id
1 'polypeptide(L)'
;MSCRNIQKEHPIKGLLEIPLPFHVSEAYRNRKIPKEAEELTGRELIDYVNRKQTLWKVWLPRHLILNHPYVLILTIQAKKHRRFNDYPGRTKWGLMGVNNVRLSIEAKQNLSPTKDLDIDIPETFDAREAWPDCQSIKNIRDQSSCGSCWAFGAVEAMSDRICIASNGKTQVTLSADDLLSCCKSCGFGTPLENLPSNFYIILFSCNGGDPYSAWKYWTKTGIVTGSNFTTNAGCKPYPFPPCEHHSNKTHYDPCRHDLFPTPKCEKKCIPAYKDKSYDADKYYGG
;
A
#
# COMPACT_ATOMS: atom_id res chain seq x y z
N MET A 1 6.34 -47.44 -1.42
CA MET A 1 7.58 -47.49 -2.23
C MET A 1 8.60 -46.56 -1.60
N SER A 2 9.77 -47.10 -1.29
CA SER A 2 10.85 -46.50 -0.50
C SER A 2 11.70 -45.57 -1.38
N CYS A 3 11.90 -44.31 -0.97
CA CYS A 3 12.97 -43.48 -1.51
C CYS A 3 14.22 -43.67 -0.65
N ARG A 4 15.22 -44.36 -1.22
CA ARG A 4 16.53 -44.56 -0.61
C ARG A 4 17.38 -43.30 -0.77
N ASN A 5 18.02 -42.93 0.33
CA ASN A 5 19.15 -42.00 0.38
C ASN A 5 20.27 -42.50 -0.54
N ILE A 6 20.71 -41.65 -1.46
CA ILE A 6 22.03 -41.75 -2.08
C ILE A 6 22.69 -40.39 -1.87
N GLN A 7 23.40 -40.25 -0.75
CA GLN A 7 24.47 -39.27 -0.62
C GLN A 7 25.60 -39.71 -1.53
N LYS A 8 25.93 -38.90 -2.53
CA LYS A 8 27.26 -38.92 -3.16
C LYS A 8 27.90 -37.58 -2.91
N GLU A 9 28.82 -37.58 -1.96
CA GLU A 9 29.79 -36.51 -1.73
C GLU A 9 30.70 -36.40 -2.96
N HIS A 10 30.78 -35.21 -3.55
CA HIS A 10 31.90 -34.84 -4.40
C HIS A 10 32.39 -33.43 -4.06
N PRO A 11 33.72 -33.20 -4.15
CA PRO A 11 34.43 -32.18 -3.40
C PRO A 11 34.18 -30.78 -3.97
N ILE A 12 33.86 -29.85 -3.07
CA ILE A 12 33.78 -28.42 -3.32
C ILE A 12 35.18 -27.92 -3.72
N LYS A 13 35.38 -27.60 -5.00
CA LYS A 13 36.51 -26.80 -5.48
C LYS A 13 35.97 -25.60 -6.25
N GLY A 14 36.27 -24.41 -5.75
CA GLY A 14 36.19 -23.16 -6.50
C GLY A 14 34.86 -22.43 -6.43
N LEU A 15 34.44 -22.01 -5.23
CA LEU A 15 33.58 -20.84 -5.11
C LEU A 15 34.44 -19.61 -5.42
N LEU A 16 34.40 -19.16 -6.69
CA LEU A 16 34.56 -17.74 -6.97
C LEU A 16 33.42 -17.05 -6.22
N GLU A 17 33.76 -16.27 -5.20
CA GLU A 17 32.83 -15.36 -4.55
C GLU A 17 32.32 -14.36 -5.59
N ILE A 18 31.15 -14.65 -6.16
CA ILE A 18 30.39 -13.68 -6.95
C ILE A 18 29.72 -12.76 -5.92
N PRO A 19 30.07 -11.45 -5.86
CA PRO A 19 29.43 -10.55 -4.90
C PRO A 19 27.98 -10.36 -5.31
N LEU A 20 27.03 -10.83 -4.49
CA LEU A 20 25.61 -10.54 -4.65
C LEU A 20 25.41 -9.01 -4.56
N PRO A 21 24.71 -8.36 -5.50
CA PRO A 21 24.57 -6.90 -5.54
C PRO A 21 23.63 -6.33 -4.46
N PHE A 22 23.12 -7.15 -3.53
CA PHE A 22 22.22 -6.73 -2.46
C PHE A 22 22.94 -6.21 -1.21
N HIS A 23 23.94 -5.35 -1.38
CA HIS A 23 24.38 -4.47 -0.30
C HIS A 23 23.48 -3.22 -0.27
N VAL A 24 22.31 -3.33 0.38
CA VAL A 24 21.90 -2.20 1.21
C VAL A 24 23.00 -2.10 2.25
N SER A 25 23.95 -1.20 2.04
CA SER A 25 25.16 -1.07 2.87
C SER A 25 24.74 -1.20 4.33
N GLU A 26 25.32 -2.16 5.07
CA GLU A 26 24.95 -2.42 6.47
C GLU A 26 24.95 -1.15 7.32
N ALA A 27 25.72 -0.13 6.92
CA ALA A 27 25.74 1.21 7.49
C ALA A 27 24.36 1.91 7.54
N TYR A 28 23.35 1.44 6.80
CA TYR A 28 21.99 1.96 6.82
C TYR A 28 20.99 1.10 7.60
N ARG A 29 21.34 -0.15 7.94
CA ARG A 29 20.47 -1.08 8.68
C ARG A 29 20.52 -0.76 10.18
N ASN A 30 19.37 -0.78 10.85
CA ASN A 30 19.23 -0.59 12.30
C ASN A 30 19.88 0.69 12.89
N ARG A 31 20.16 1.70 12.05
CA ARG A 31 20.73 2.96 12.52
C ARG A 31 19.75 3.65 13.48
N LYS A 32 20.26 4.06 14.65
CA LYS A 32 19.50 4.94 15.55
C LYS A 32 19.57 6.36 15.02
N ILE A 33 18.41 6.97 14.80
CA ILE A 33 18.33 8.38 14.43
C ILE A 33 18.60 9.19 15.72
N PRO A 34 19.56 10.13 15.72
CA PRO A 34 19.80 11.00 16.86
C PRO A 34 18.55 11.83 17.17
N LYS A 35 18.27 12.10 18.46
CA LYS A 35 17.09 12.88 18.88
C LYS A 35 17.07 14.27 18.23
N GLU A 36 18.24 14.86 18.04
CA GLU A 36 18.40 16.17 17.40
C GLU A 36 17.95 16.13 15.93
N ALA A 37 18.06 14.98 15.27
CA ALA A 37 17.62 14.80 13.89
C ALA A 37 16.10 14.60 13.77
N GLU A 38 15.42 14.17 14.84
CA GLU A 38 13.95 14.01 14.88
C GLU A 38 13.23 15.36 14.88
N GLU A 39 13.87 16.39 15.45
CA GLU A 39 13.35 17.76 15.51
C GLU A 39 13.63 18.57 14.23
N LEU A 40 14.47 18.06 13.32
CA LEU A 40 14.82 18.79 12.10
C LEU A 40 13.63 18.93 11.17
N THR A 41 13.45 20.13 10.62
CA THR A 41 12.43 20.41 9.61
C THR A 41 13.04 21.15 8.42
N GLY A 42 12.21 21.50 7.43
CA GLY A 42 12.61 22.48 6.42
C GLY A 42 13.86 22.07 5.62
N ARG A 43 14.85 22.97 5.51
CA ARG A 43 16.10 22.75 4.75
C ARG A 43 17.12 21.94 5.55
N GLU A 44 17.13 22.07 6.87
CA GLU A 44 18.08 21.37 7.76
C GLU A 44 17.86 19.85 7.73
N LEU A 45 16.61 19.41 7.70
CA LEU A 45 16.27 17.99 7.53
C LEU A 45 16.79 17.46 6.18
N ILE A 46 16.71 18.26 5.12
CA ILE A 46 17.21 17.89 3.79
C ILE A 46 18.71 17.65 3.84
N ASP A 47 19.44 18.61 4.37
CA ASP A 47 20.89 18.59 4.42
C ASP A 47 21.37 17.46 5.33
N TYR A 48 20.68 17.21 6.44
CA TYR A 48 20.92 16.05 7.29
C TYR A 48 20.77 14.74 6.51
N VAL A 49 19.62 14.52 5.85
CA VAL A 49 19.36 13.26 5.16
C VAL A 49 20.33 13.03 3.99
N ASN A 50 20.61 14.06 3.18
CA ASN A 50 21.56 13.99 2.07
C ASN A 50 23.01 13.76 2.51
N ARG A 51 23.39 14.20 3.72
CA ARG A 51 24.71 13.91 4.29
C ARG A 51 24.79 12.49 4.85
N LYS A 52 23.68 11.95 5.36
CA LYS A 52 23.63 10.66 6.03
C LYS A 52 23.40 9.47 5.10
N GLN A 53 23.06 9.68 3.83
CA GLN A 53 23.01 8.63 2.82
C GLN A 53 23.22 9.20 1.40
N THR A 54 23.69 8.38 0.47
CA THR A 54 23.90 8.73 -0.94
C THR A 54 22.99 8.00 -1.93
N LEU A 55 22.18 7.05 -1.45
CA LEU A 55 21.29 6.18 -2.23
C LEU A 55 20.14 6.93 -2.91
N TRP A 56 19.68 8.02 -2.30
CA TRP A 56 18.60 8.87 -2.83
C TRP A 56 18.86 10.32 -2.44
N LYS A 57 18.26 11.28 -3.15
CA LYS A 57 18.47 12.71 -2.89
C LYS A 57 17.21 13.40 -2.41
N VAL A 58 17.41 14.37 -1.52
CA VAL A 58 16.39 15.17 -0.86
C VAL A 58 16.57 16.62 -1.34
N TRP A 59 15.56 17.36 -1.81
CA TRP A 59 15.76 18.80 -2.15
C TRP A 59 14.49 19.66 -2.09
N LEU A 60 14.68 20.99 -2.17
CA LEU A 60 13.63 22.03 -2.18
C LEU A 60 13.21 22.42 -3.61
N PRO A 61 11.91 22.47 -3.95
CA PRO A 61 11.48 22.85 -5.30
C PRO A 61 11.80 24.32 -5.67
N ARG A 62 12.14 24.52 -6.96
CA ARG A 62 12.93 25.62 -7.56
C ARG A 62 12.31 27.02 -7.68
N HIS A 63 11.26 27.37 -6.92
CA HIS A 63 10.73 28.77 -6.92
C HIS A 63 11.23 29.65 -5.77
N LEU A 64 12.34 29.27 -5.13
CA LEU A 64 13.05 30.13 -4.18
C LEU A 64 14.43 30.57 -4.68
N ILE A 65 14.74 30.35 -5.96
CA ILE A 65 15.98 30.83 -6.58
C ILE A 65 15.65 31.25 -8.01
N LEU A 66 15.10 32.46 -8.17
CA LEU A 66 15.25 33.16 -9.44
C LEU A 66 16.68 33.70 -9.49
N ASN A 67 17.35 33.49 -10.63
CA ASN A 67 18.68 33.95 -11.05
C ASN A 67 19.80 32.89 -11.09
N HIS A 68 19.68 31.85 -11.92
CA HIS A 68 20.71 31.50 -12.91
C HIS A 68 20.24 30.39 -13.88
N PRO A 69 20.57 30.45 -15.18
CA PRO A 69 20.24 29.38 -16.13
C PRO A 69 21.27 28.24 -16.09
N TYR A 70 20.84 27.10 -16.62
CA TYR A 70 21.57 25.85 -16.87
C TYR A 70 21.46 24.74 -15.81
N VAL A 71 21.35 23.53 -16.37
CA VAL A 71 21.26 22.20 -15.75
C VAL A 71 19.84 21.79 -15.31
N LEU A 72 19.21 21.09 -16.24
CA LEU A 72 18.06 20.20 -16.07
C LEU A 72 18.63 18.78 -15.86
N ILE A 73 18.62 18.28 -14.62
CA ILE A 73 18.87 16.87 -14.33
C ILE A 73 17.65 16.35 -13.56
N LEU A 74 16.89 15.50 -14.24
CA LEU A 74 15.84 14.66 -13.70
C LEU A 74 16.46 13.70 -12.69
N THR A 75 16.17 13.88 -11.42
CA THR A 75 16.38 12.89 -10.35
C THR A 75 15.22 13.04 -9.38
N ILE A 76 14.92 12.03 -8.55
CA ILE A 76 13.69 11.89 -7.75
C ILE A 76 13.93 12.25 -6.28
N GLN A 77 12.91 12.81 -5.64
CA GLN A 77 12.94 13.90 -4.67
C GLN A 77 12.41 13.47 -3.30
N ALA A 78 13.23 13.54 -2.25
CA ALA A 78 12.71 13.52 -0.90
C ALA A 78 12.65 14.95 -0.31
N LYS A 79 11.51 15.27 0.29
CA LYS A 79 11.21 16.34 1.26
C LYS A 79 9.75 16.07 1.67
N LYS A 80 9.20 16.78 2.66
CA LYS A 80 7.76 17.11 2.63
C LYS A 80 7.49 17.77 1.28
N HIS A 81 6.94 16.98 0.35
CA HIS A 81 6.60 17.38 -1.01
C HIS A 81 5.77 18.69 -0.92
N ARG A 82 5.88 19.63 -1.88
CA ARG A 82 4.99 20.83 -1.91
C ARG A 82 3.53 20.42 -1.73
N ARG A 83 3.18 19.35 -2.42
CA ARG A 83 2.00 18.53 -2.26
C ARG A 83 1.59 18.16 -0.83
N PHE A 84 2.35 18.36 0.23
CA PHE A 84 1.85 18.10 1.57
C PHE A 84 2.24 19.21 2.52
N ASN A 85 2.99 20.23 2.09
CA ASN A 85 3.61 21.19 2.99
C ASN A 85 2.56 21.90 3.87
N ASP A 86 1.47 22.32 3.25
CA ASP A 86 0.44 23.17 3.86
C ASP A 86 -0.65 22.39 4.60
N TYR A 87 -0.56 21.06 4.63
CA TYR A 87 -1.50 20.20 5.35
C TYR A 87 -1.15 20.06 6.83
N PRO A 88 -2.13 20.07 7.74
CA PRO A 88 -1.92 19.74 9.14
C PRO A 88 -1.21 18.40 9.33
N GLY A 89 -0.47 18.26 10.44
CA GLY A 89 0.16 16.99 10.80
C GLY A 89 -0.85 15.84 10.82
N ARG A 90 -2.04 16.08 11.39
CA ARG A 90 -3.15 15.12 11.43
C ARG A 90 -3.51 14.57 10.06
N THR A 91 -3.62 15.39 9.01
CA THR A 91 -3.94 14.94 7.65
C THR A 91 -2.83 14.08 7.06
N LYS A 92 -1.57 14.50 7.27
CA LYS A 92 -0.39 13.74 6.81
C LYS A 92 -0.33 12.36 7.45
N TRP A 93 -0.49 12.30 8.77
CA TRP A 93 -0.54 11.02 9.51
C TRP A 93 -1.78 10.22 9.13
N GLY A 94 -2.89 10.90 8.86
CA GLY A 94 -4.14 10.29 8.43
C GLY A 94 -4.07 9.58 7.08
N LEU A 95 -3.12 9.91 6.21
CA LEU A 95 -2.89 9.15 4.97
C LEU A 95 -2.16 7.82 5.25
N MET A 96 -1.43 7.71 6.36
CA MET A 96 -0.71 6.51 6.80
C MET A 96 -1.58 5.64 7.70
N GLY A 97 -2.66 5.12 7.11
CA GLY A 97 -3.68 4.35 7.83
C GLY A 97 -3.35 2.87 8.08
N VAL A 98 -2.08 2.46 8.24
CA VAL A 98 -1.74 1.06 8.59
C VAL A 98 -1.38 0.96 10.06
N ASN A 99 -2.01 0.01 10.76
CA ASN A 99 -1.65 -0.37 12.12
C ASN A 99 -0.94 -1.72 12.17
N ASN A 100 -0.24 -1.98 13.28
CA ASN A 100 0.32 -3.29 13.61
C ASN A 100 1.25 -3.85 12.53
N VAL A 101 2.33 -3.13 12.23
CA VAL A 101 3.43 -3.64 11.37
C VAL A 101 4.15 -4.85 12.01
N ARG A 102 3.81 -5.21 13.25
CA ARG A 102 4.32 -6.41 13.94
C ARG A 102 3.31 -7.54 13.81
N LEU A 103 3.57 -8.45 12.87
CA LEU A 103 2.95 -9.78 12.87
C LEU A 103 3.18 -10.46 14.23
N SER A 104 2.14 -11.03 14.81
CA SER A 104 2.29 -11.88 16.00
C SER A 104 3.23 -13.05 15.69
N ILE A 105 3.90 -13.59 16.71
CA ILE A 105 4.77 -14.77 16.56
C ILE A 105 3.96 -15.93 15.95
N GLU A 106 2.70 -16.07 16.34
CA GLU A 106 1.74 -17.04 15.81
C GLU A 106 1.44 -16.84 14.31
N ALA A 107 1.31 -15.59 13.85
CA ALA A 107 1.13 -15.30 12.42
C ALA A 107 2.39 -15.65 11.60
N LYS A 108 3.58 -15.60 12.21
CA LYS A 108 4.84 -16.01 11.56
C LYS A 108 4.99 -17.53 11.51
N GLN A 109 4.39 -18.29 12.44
CA GLN A 109 4.45 -19.76 12.46
C GLN A 109 3.70 -20.40 11.29
N ASN A 110 2.69 -19.71 10.76
CA ASN A 110 1.91 -20.14 9.60
C ASN A 110 2.43 -19.57 8.27
N LEU A 111 3.51 -18.78 8.28
CA LEU A 111 4.26 -18.59 7.04
C LEU A 111 4.71 -19.98 6.64
N SER A 112 4.34 -20.40 5.42
CA SER A 112 5.04 -21.51 4.80
C SER A 112 6.52 -21.27 5.09
N PRO A 113 7.30 -22.25 5.60
CA PRO A 113 8.73 -22.14 5.41
C PRO A 113 8.85 -21.77 3.94
N THR A 114 9.50 -20.66 3.62
CA THR A 114 10.00 -20.47 2.27
C THR A 114 10.84 -21.72 2.09
N LYS A 115 10.20 -22.77 1.55
CA LYS A 115 10.85 -23.98 1.18
C LYS A 115 11.87 -23.39 0.24
N ASP A 116 13.15 -23.54 0.57
CA ASP A 116 14.23 -23.12 -0.29
C ASP A 116 14.07 -23.97 -1.55
N LEU A 117 13.15 -23.52 -2.40
CA LEU A 117 12.95 -24.02 -3.72
C LEU A 117 14.19 -23.52 -4.42
N ASP A 118 14.98 -24.46 -4.90
CA ASP A 118 16.13 -24.20 -5.74
C ASP A 118 15.62 -23.61 -7.06
N ILE A 119 15.29 -22.31 -7.00
CA ILE A 119 14.72 -21.52 -8.09
C ILE A 119 15.62 -20.31 -8.21
N ASP A 120 16.16 -20.13 -9.41
CA ASP A 120 16.90 -18.94 -9.78
C ASP A 120 15.96 -17.73 -9.77
N ILE A 121 16.14 -16.85 -8.77
CA ILE A 121 15.45 -15.56 -8.71
C ILE A 121 16.23 -14.59 -9.60
N PRO A 122 15.58 -13.92 -10.57
CA PRO A 122 16.28 -13.01 -11.48
C PRO A 122 16.81 -11.79 -10.72
N GLU A 123 17.91 -11.22 -11.24
CA GLU A 123 18.54 -10.02 -10.67
C GLU A 123 17.58 -8.81 -10.64
N THR A 124 16.70 -8.73 -11.65
CA THR A 124 15.66 -7.70 -11.75
C THR A 124 14.31 -8.34 -12.04
N PHE A 125 13.25 -7.82 -11.42
CA PHE A 125 11.89 -8.31 -11.62
C PHE A 125 10.89 -7.15 -11.58
N ASP A 126 10.01 -7.11 -12.58
CA ASP A 126 8.85 -6.22 -12.63
C ASP A 126 7.58 -7.02 -12.92
N ALA A 127 6.63 -6.98 -12.00
CA ALA A 127 5.36 -7.70 -12.14
C ALA A 127 4.55 -7.25 -13.38
N ARG A 128 4.72 -5.99 -13.81
CA ARG A 128 4.04 -5.44 -14.99
C ARG A 128 4.57 -6.02 -16.30
N GLU A 129 5.83 -6.47 -16.30
CA GLU A 129 6.49 -7.13 -17.41
C GLU A 129 6.25 -8.64 -17.38
N ALA A 130 6.24 -9.24 -16.18
CA ALA A 130 5.98 -10.67 -16.01
C ALA A 130 4.53 -11.06 -16.33
N TRP A 131 3.56 -10.18 -16.03
CA TRP A 131 2.14 -10.40 -16.31
C TRP A 131 1.54 -9.22 -17.08
N PRO A 132 1.93 -9.02 -18.36
CA PRO A 132 1.58 -7.83 -19.13
C PRO A 132 0.08 -7.73 -19.44
N ASP A 133 -0.61 -8.87 -19.49
CA ASP A 133 -2.05 -8.98 -19.77
C ASP A 133 -2.92 -8.57 -18.57
N CYS A 134 -2.35 -8.55 -17.36
CA CYS A 134 -3.04 -8.14 -16.14
C CYS A 134 -3.01 -6.62 -15.96
N GLN A 135 -4.08 -5.95 -16.38
CA GLN A 135 -4.16 -4.49 -16.35
C GLN A 135 -4.15 -3.93 -14.93
N SER A 136 -4.64 -4.69 -13.95
CA SER A 136 -4.71 -4.27 -12.55
C SER A 136 -3.32 -3.91 -11.98
N ILE A 137 -2.25 -4.59 -12.40
CA ILE A 137 -0.88 -4.40 -11.91
C ILE A 137 -0.32 -3.03 -12.31
N LYS A 138 -0.85 -2.45 -13.40
CA LYS A 138 -0.45 -1.15 -13.94
C LYS A 138 -1.26 0.01 -13.35
N ASN A 139 -2.37 -0.30 -12.67
CA ASN A 139 -3.30 0.71 -12.19
C ASN A 139 -2.79 1.36 -10.91
N ILE A 140 -2.80 2.70 -10.89
CA ILE A 140 -2.54 3.49 -9.69
C ILE A 140 -3.87 4.05 -9.20
N ARG A 141 -4.21 3.79 -7.94
CA ARG A 141 -5.45 4.30 -7.32
C ARG A 141 -5.16 5.40 -6.30
N ASP A 142 -6.20 6.15 -5.97
CA ASP A 142 -6.13 7.28 -5.04
C ASP A 142 -7.07 7.05 -3.84
N GLN A 143 -6.50 7.02 -2.64
CA GLN A 143 -7.23 6.87 -1.37
C GLN A 143 -7.86 8.19 -0.89
N SER A 144 -7.65 9.29 -1.61
CA SER A 144 -8.11 10.62 -1.26
C SER A 144 -7.69 11.04 0.16
N SER A 145 -8.44 11.93 0.80
CA SER A 145 -8.25 12.32 2.20
C SER A 145 -8.84 11.29 3.17
N CYS A 146 -8.47 10.02 3.05
CA CYS A 146 -8.90 8.94 3.95
C CYS A 146 -7.74 7.96 4.15
N GLY A 147 -7.46 7.56 5.40
CA GLY A 147 -6.46 6.56 5.79
C GLY A 147 -6.84 5.13 5.41
N SER A 148 -7.23 4.93 4.16
CA SER A 148 -7.69 3.64 3.65
C SER A 148 -6.61 2.84 2.93
N CYS A 149 -5.34 3.25 3.00
CA CYS A 149 -4.21 2.56 2.36
C CYS A 149 -4.14 1.05 2.68
N TRP A 150 -4.51 0.65 3.91
CA TRP A 150 -4.58 -0.74 4.32
C TRP A 150 -5.59 -1.55 3.49
N ALA A 151 -6.69 -0.91 3.08
CA ALA A 151 -7.71 -1.50 2.22
C ALA A 151 -7.26 -1.46 0.76
N PHE A 152 -6.72 -0.33 0.29
CA PHE A 152 -6.21 -0.18 -1.08
C PHE A 152 -5.13 -1.20 -1.41
N GLY A 153 -4.05 -1.25 -0.63
CA GLY A 153 -2.95 -2.19 -0.88
C GLY A 153 -3.40 -3.65 -0.82
N ALA A 154 -4.44 -3.96 -0.04
CA ALA A 154 -5.06 -5.28 -0.04
C ALA A 154 -5.83 -5.55 -1.34
N VAL A 155 -6.82 -4.72 -1.68
CA VAL A 155 -7.68 -4.97 -2.86
C VAL A 155 -6.94 -4.87 -4.19
N GLU A 156 -5.89 -4.03 -4.28
CA GLU A 156 -5.01 -3.95 -5.45
C GLU A 156 -4.28 -5.28 -5.68
N ALA A 157 -3.58 -5.77 -4.65
CA ALA A 157 -2.88 -7.05 -4.72
C ALA A 157 -3.84 -8.25 -4.90
N MET A 158 -5.04 -8.20 -4.33
CA MET A 158 -6.06 -9.24 -4.53
C MET A 158 -6.54 -9.28 -5.98
N SER A 159 -6.83 -8.12 -6.57
CA SER A 159 -7.16 -7.97 -7.99
C SER A 159 -6.07 -8.55 -8.90
N ASP A 160 -4.81 -8.21 -8.61
CA ASP A 160 -3.65 -8.72 -9.34
C ASP A 160 -3.56 -10.24 -9.25
N ARG A 161 -3.69 -10.80 -8.04
CA ARG A 161 -3.63 -12.24 -7.82
C ARG A 161 -4.75 -13.00 -8.50
N ILE A 162 -5.97 -12.44 -8.56
CA ILE A 162 -7.07 -13.05 -9.33
C ILE A 162 -6.71 -13.12 -10.81
N CYS A 163 -6.14 -12.05 -11.37
CA CYS A 163 -5.70 -12.04 -12.76
C CYS A 163 -4.56 -13.03 -13.02
N ILE A 164 -3.52 -13.00 -12.19
CA ILE A 164 -2.35 -13.89 -12.32
C ILE A 164 -2.77 -15.35 -12.21
N ALA A 165 -3.53 -15.72 -11.17
CA ALA A 165 -3.96 -17.10 -10.95
C ALA A 165 -4.91 -17.62 -12.04
N SER A 166 -5.66 -16.72 -12.69
CA SER A 166 -6.53 -17.07 -13.80
C SER A 166 -5.83 -17.02 -15.17
N ASN A 167 -4.53 -16.74 -15.23
CA ASN A 167 -3.77 -16.51 -16.46
C ASN A 167 -4.44 -15.44 -17.36
N GLY A 168 -4.83 -14.31 -16.76
CA GLY A 168 -5.43 -13.19 -17.48
C GLY A 168 -6.92 -13.33 -17.80
N LYS A 169 -7.53 -14.50 -17.57
CA LYS A 169 -8.94 -14.77 -17.94
C LYS A 169 -9.95 -14.00 -17.09
N THR A 170 -9.63 -13.77 -15.82
CA THR A 170 -10.50 -13.05 -14.89
C THR A 170 -9.80 -11.76 -14.47
N GLN A 171 -10.29 -10.63 -14.96
CA GLN A 171 -9.77 -9.30 -14.59
C GLN A 171 -10.84 -8.50 -13.87
N VAL A 172 -10.60 -8.23 -12.60
CA VAL A 172 -11.56 -7.55 -11.73
C VAL A 172 -10.86 -6.48 -10.92
N THR A 173 -11.57 -5.38 -10.67
CA THR A 173 -11.13 -4.34 -9.73
C THR A 173 -11.97 -4.49 -8.46
N LEU A 174 -11.36 -4.97 -7.38
CA LEU A 174 -12.07 -5.15 -6.11
C LEU A 174 -12.29 -3.81 -5.41
N SER A 175 -13.44 -3.71 -4.73
CA SER A 175 -13.90 -2.50 -4.08
C SER A 175 -13.12 -2.21 -2.80
N ALA A 176 -12.33 -1.14 -2.82
CA ALA A 176 -11.74 -0.60 -1.61
C ALA A 176 -12.82 -0.12 -0.62
N ASP A 177 -13.95 0.41 -1.12
CA ASP A 177 -15.05 0.89 -0.28
C ASP A 177 -15.80 -0.23 0.44
N ASP A 178 -16.04 -1.35 -0.23
CA ASP A 178 -16.68 -2.50 0.40
C ASP A 178 -15.85 -3.03 1.57
N LEU A 179 -14.55 -3.23 1.34
CA LEU A 179 -13.62 -3.63 2.39
C LEU A 179 -13.54 -2.57 3.51
N LEU A 180 -13.39 -1.29 3.15
CA LEU A 180 -13.25 -0.17 4.08
C LEU A 180 -14.48 0.00 4.99
N SER A 181 -15.68 -0.05 4.40
CA SER A 181 -16.93 0.25 5.08
C SER A 181 -17.56 -0.97 5.76
N CYS A 182 -17.33 -2.19 5.27
CA CYS A 182 -18.02 -3.39 5.76
C CYS A 182 -17.15 -4.35 6.58
N CYS A 183 -15.81 -4.24 6.57
CA CYS A 183 -14.98 -5.04 7.46
C CYS A 183 -14.95 -4.47 8.89
N LYS A 184 -15.81 -5.00 9.75
CA LYS A 184 -15.94 -4.57 11.16
C LYS A 184 -14.69 -4.75 12.00
N SER A 185 -13.84 -5.73 11.67
CA SER A 185 -12.65 -6.07 12.42
C SER A 185 -11.36 -5.50 11.83
N CYS A 186 -11.44 -4.81 10.67
CA CYS A 186 -10.25 -4.32 9.99
C CYS A 186 -9.87 -2.89 10.38
N GLY A 187 -10.86 -2.01 10.60
CA GLY A 187 -10.63 -0.59 10.90
C GLY A 187 -10.32 -0.30 12.36
N PHE A 188 -9.85 0.92 12.65
CA PHE A 188 -9.78 1.42 14.03
C PHE A 188 -11.17 1.43 14.70
N GLY A 189 -11.21 1.02 15.95
CA GLY A 189 -12.27 1.38 16.89
C GLY A 189 -11.63 1.66 18.24
N THR A 190 -11.91 2.83 18.83
CA THR A 190 -11.76 3.00 20.28
C THR A 190 -13.05 2.49 20.93
N PRO A 191 -12.99 1.72 22.03
CA PRO A 191 -14.18 1.56 22.87
C PRO A 191 -14.67 2.97 23.24
N LEU A 192 -15.92 3.30 22.94
CA LEU A 192 -16.52 4.47 23.58
C LEU A 192 -16.76 4.08 25.04
N GLU A 193 -16.27 4.89 25.98
CA GLU A 193 -16.73 4.79 27.36
C GLU A 193 -18.27 4.88 27.35
N ASN A 194 -18.93 3.91 28.01
CA ASN A 194 -20.39 3.80 28.15
C ASN A 194 -21.19 3.21 26.96
N LEU A 195 -20.56 2.49 26.01
CA LEU A 195 -21.27 1.63 25.04
C LEU A 195 -20.93 0.15 25.25
N PRO A 196 -21.87 -0.78 25.01
CA PRO A 196 -21.63 -2.20 25.19
C PRO A 196 -20.48 -2.68 24.28
N SER A 197 -19.64 -3.57 24.81
CA SER A 197 -18.40 -4.10 24.23
C SER A 197 -18.52 -4.73 22.83
N ASN A 198 -19.73 -4.95 22.34
CA ASN A 198 -20.02 -5.49 21.00
C ASN A 198 -20.31 -4.40 19.95
N PHE A 199 -20.23 -3.12 20.31
CA PHE A 199 -20.40 -1.98 19.41
C PHE A 199 -19.03 -1.46 18.95
N TYR A 200 -18.28 -2.30 18.22
CA TYR A 200 -17.14 -1.82 17.43
C TYR A 200 -17.69 -1.00 16.28
N ILE A 201 -17.55 0.31 16.39
CA ILE A 201 -18.10 1.21 15.39
C ILE A 201 -17.11 1.28 14.22
N ILE A 202 -17.56 0.90 13.02
CA ILE A 202 -16.85 1.01 11.73
C ILE A 202 -16.55 2.48 11.34
N LEU A 203 -16.77 3.46 12.24
CA LEU A 203 -16.70 4.89 11.94
C LEU A 203 -15.26 5.40 11.72
N PHE A 204 -14.23 4.61 12.03
CA PHE A 204 -12.83 5.06 11.96
C PHE A 204 -11.93 4.25 11.03
N SER A 205 -12.47 3.47 10.08
CA SER A 205 -11.64 2.81 9.07
C SER A 205 -10.86 3.78 8.18
N CYS A 206 -11.35 5.01 8.00
CA CYS A 206 -10.59 6.11 7.39
C CYS A 206 -9.52 6.72 8.29
N ASN A 207 -9.44 6.36 9.57
CA ASN A 207 -8.29 6.70 10.41
C ASN A 207 -7.17 5.66 10.28
N GLY A 208 -7.48 4.50 9.68
CA GLY A 208 -6.57 3.38 9.45
C GLY A 208 -7.15 2.01 9.83
N GLY A 209 -6.35 0.97 9.63
CA GLY A 209 -6.75 -0.42 9.79
C GLY A 209 -5.60 -1.42 9.68
N ASP A 210 -5.95 -2.69 9.77
CA ASP A 210 -5.03 -3.83 9.76
C ASP A 210 -5.10 -4.58 8.41
N PRO A 211 -4.02 -4.57 7.60
CA PRO A 211 -3.95 -5.33 6.36
C PRO A 211 -4.19 -6.83 6.56
N TYR A 212 -3.70 -7.45 7.65
CA TYR A 212 -3.89 -8.90 7.85
C TYR A 212 -5.38 -9.26 7.97
N SER A 213 -6.12 -8.47 8.75
CA SER A 213 -7.58 -8.61 8.86
C SER A 213 -8.30 -8.40 7.52
N ALA A 214 -7.78 -7.55 6.62
CA ALA A 214 -8.33 -7.39 5.28
C ALA A 214 -8.24 -8.67 4.45
N TRP A 215 -7.08 -9.34 4.45
CA TRP A 215 -6.91 -10.63 3.76
C TRP A 215 -7.83 -11.70 4.36
N LYS A 216 -7.95 -11.75 5.69
CA LYS A 216 -8.88 -12.66 6.38
C LYS A 216 -10.35 -12.36 6.06
N TYR A 217 -10.71 -11.09 5.86
CA TYR A 217 -12.05 -10.71 5.44
C TYR A 217 -12.34 -11.19 4.02
N TRP A 218 -11.39 -11.02 3.10
CA TRP A 218 -11.52 -11.48 1.73
C TRP A 218 -11.74 -12.99 1.63
N THR A 219 -11.03 -13.80 2.41
CA THR A 219 -11.22 -15.27 2.42
C THR A 219 -12.57 -15.67 3.04
N LYS A 220 -13.01 -15.00 4.10
CA LYS A 220 -14.22 -15.42 4.85
C LYS A 220 -15.54 -14.85 4.33
N THR A 221 -15.52 -13.60 3.85
CA THR A 221 -16.72 -12.84 3.52
C THR A 221 -16.77 -12.44 2.05
N GLY A 222 -15.62 -12.36 1.39
CA GLY A 222 -15.51 -11.90 0.01
C GLY A 222 -15.66 -10.38 -0.10
N ILE A 223 -15.26 -9.86 -1.26
CA ILE A 223 -15.28 -8.42 -1.57
C ILE A 223 -15.90 -8.26 -2.97
N VAL A 224 -16.81 -7.30 -3.13
CA VAL A 224 -17.43 -7.00 -4.44
C VAL A 224 -16.52 -6.18 -5.35
N THR A 225 -16.87 -6.05 -6.63
CA THR A 225 -16.17 -5.16 -7.56
C THR A 225 -16.42 -3.68 -7.25
N GLY A 226 -15.43 -2.82 -7.54
CA GLY A 226 -15.55 -1.38 -7.34
C GLY A 226 -14.32 -0.60 -7.78
N SER A 227 -14.49 0.26 -8.78
CA SER A 227 -13.44 1.10 -9.35
C SER A 227 -13.09 2.31 -8.47
N ASN A 228 -12.21 3.18 -8.99
CA ASN A 228 -12.01 4.53 -8.45
C ASN A 228 -13.26 5.40 -8.66
N PHE A 229 -13.31 6.51 -7.93
CA PHE A 229 -14.41 7.48 -7.97
C PHE A 229 -14.72 8.01 -9.38
N THR A 230 -13.69 8.34 -10.16
CA THR A 230 -13.87 8.94 -11.50
C THR A 230 -14.44 7.97 -12.53
N THR A 231 -14.04 6.69 -12.47
CA THR A 231 -14.58 5.64 -13.35
C THR A 231 -15.99 5.23 -12.94
N ASN A 232 -16.29 5.27 -11.63
CA ASN A 232 -17.61 4.98 -11.05
C ASN A 232 -18.27 3.68 -11.58
N ALA A 233 -17.51 2.59 -11.67
CA ALA A 233 -17.91 1.31 -12.23
C ALA A 233 -17.74 0.14 -11.25
N GLY A 234 -18.44 -0.96 -11.52
CA GLY A 234 -18.55 -2.12 -10.64
C GLY A 234 -19.66 -1.95 -9.60
N CYS A 235 -19.79 -2.94 -8.72
CA CYS A 235 -20.85 -2.96 -7.72
C CYS A 235 -20.76 -1.76 -6.76
N LYS A 236 -19.58 -1.49 -6.20
CA LYS A 236 -19.41 -0.46 -5.16
C LYS A 236 -18.13 0.36 -5.39
N PRO A 237 -18.16 1.37 -6.27
CA PRO A 237 -17.01 2.22 -6.55
C PRO A 237 -16.58 3.04 -5.34
N TYR A 238 -15.34 3.52 -5.35
CA TYR A 238 -14.80 4.33 -4.26
C TYR A 238 -15.55 5.67 -4.13
N PRO A 239 -16.02 6.07 -2.93
CA PRO A 239 -16.95 7.18 -2.78
C PRO A 239 -16.28 8.55 -2.70
N PHE A 240 -14.94 8.62 -2.56
CA PHE A 240 -14.24 9.89 -2.39
C PHE A 240 -13.55 10.34 -3.67
N PRO A 241 -13.72 11.61 -4.07
CA PRO A 241 -13.07 12.14 -5.25
C PRO A 241 -11.54 12.17 -5.08
N PRO A 242 -10.79 12.01 -6.19
CA PRO A 242 -9.36 12.31 -6.17
C PRO A 242 -9.17 13.78 -5.81
N CYS A 243 -8.06 14.08 -5.14
CA CYS A 243 -7.79 15.45 -4.72
C CYS A 243 -6.31 15.76 -4.82
N GLU A 244 -5.99 17.02 -5.07
CA GLU A 244 -4.61 17.47 -5.15
C GLU A 244 -4.16 17.97 -3.79
N HIS A 245 -3.07 17.42 -3.29
CA HIS A 245 -2.47 17.97 -2.09
C HIS A 245 -1.50 19.16 -2.42
N HIS A 246 -1.44 19.63 -3.67
CA HIS A 246 -0.66 20.84 -4.05
C HIS A 246 -1.44 22.13 -3.74
N SER A 247 -0.72 23.19 -3.36
CA SER A 247 -1.32 24.49 -3.00
C SER A 247 -1.95 25.24 -4.18
N ASN A 248 -1.56 24.92 -5.41
CA ASN A 248 -2.12 25.50 -6.63
C ASN A 248 -2.89 24.40 -7.39
N LYS A 249 -4.20 24.59 -7.57
CA LYS A 249 -5.08 23.69 -8.34
C LYS A 249 -4.60 23.58 -9.78
N THR A 250 -4.37 22.35 -10.25
CA THR A 250 -4.01 22.08 -11.64
C THR A 250 -5.04 21.18 -12.34
N HIS A 251 -5.47 20.09 -11.72
CA HIS A 251 -6.38 19.09 -12.30
C HIS A 251 -7.53 18.69 -11.35
N TYR A 252 -7.27 18.47 -10.07
CA TYR A 252 -8.28 18.21 -9.03
C TYR A 252 -8.35 19.32 -7.98
N ASP A 253 -9.47 19.39 -7.27
CA ASP A 253 -9.63 20.31 -6.15
C ASP A 253 -8.63 19.99 -5.02
N PRO A 254 -8.20 21.01 -4.25
CA PRO A 254 -7.36 20.79 -3.09
C PRO A 254 -7.98 19.77 -2.13
N CYS A 255 -7.17 18.85 -1.63
CA CYS A 255 -7.61 17.88 -0.63
C CYS A 255 -8.10 18.59 0.63
N ARG A 256 -9.04 17.95 1.32
CA ARG A 256 -9.56 18.42 2.60
C ARG A 256 -8.43 18.46 3.64
N HIS A 257 -8.49 19.44 4.54
CA HIS A 257 -7.57 19.50 5.68
C HIS A 257 -7.87 18.41 6.72
N ASP A 258 -9.08 17.85 6.73
CA ASP A 258 -9.48 16.73 7.58
C ASP A 258 -9.75 15.48 6.75
N LEU A 259 -9.71 14.31 7.40
CA LEU A 259 -10.06 13.05 6.76
C LEU A 259 -11.57 12.97 6.52
N PHE A 260 -11.96 12.27 5.45
CA PHE A 260 -13.34 11.88 5.24
C PHE A 260 -13.80 10.93 6.35
N PRO A 261 -15.07 11.05 6.81
CA PRO A 261 -15.65 10.06 7.69
C PRO A 261 -15.76 8.72 6.95
N THR A 262 -15.64 7.61 7.70
CA THR A 262 -15.80 6.30 7.09
C THR A 262 -17.22 6.13 6.54
N PRO A 263 -17.38 5.66 5.28
CA PRO A 263 -18.71 5.40 4.71
C PRO A 263 -19.46 4.34 5.51
N LYS A 264 -20.79 4.42 5.50
CA LYS A 264 -21.62 3.36 6.10
C LYS A 264 -21.52 2.08 5.26
N CYS A 265 -21.51 0.93 5.93
CA CYS A 265 -21.60 -0.35 5.22
C CYS A 265 -22.97 -0.51 4.58
N GLU A 266 -23.05 -0.25 3.27
CA GLU A 266 -24.22 -0.60 2.46
C GLU A 266 -23.92 -1.88 1.67
N LYS A 267 -24.66 -2.96 1.96
CA LYS A 267 -24.57 -4.24 1.25
C LYS A 267 -25.42 -4.24 -0.02
N LYS A 268 -25.22 -3.24 -0.86
CA LYS A 268 -25.95 -3.00 -2.11
C LYS A 268 -24.99 -2.41 -3.13
N CYS A 269 -25.19 -2.78 -4.40
CA CYS A 269 -24.47 -2.15 -5.50
C CYS A 269 -25.09 -0.79 -5.84
N ILE A 270 -24.32 0.06 -6.51
CA ILE A 270 -24.82 1.32 -7.06
C ILE A 270 -25.96 1.05 -8.05
N PRO A 271 -26.97 1.92 -8.17
CA PRO A 271 -28.12 1.70 -9.04
C PRO A 271 -27.76 1.48 -10.52
N ALA A 272 -26.65 2.06 -10.99
CA ALA A 272 -26.18 1.91 -12.36
C ALA A 272 -25.60 0.50 -12.66
N TYR A 273 -25.18 -0.25 -11.64
CA TYR A 273 -24.67 -1.61 -11.81
C TYR A 273 -25.83 -2.61 -11.86
N LYS A 274 -26.02 -3.26 -13.01
CA LYS A 274 -27.14 -4.19 -13.26
C LYS A 274 -26.72 -5.65 -13.44
N ASP A 275 -25.42 -5.92 -13.52
CA ASP A 275 -24.91 -7.23 -13.92
C ASP A 275 -25.16 -8.31 -12.85
N LYS A 276 -24.91 -7.98 -11.59
CA LYS A 276 -25.01 -8.91 -10.46
C LYS A 276 -25.56 -8.23 -9.22
N SER A 277 -26.18 -9.02 -8.33
CA SER A 277 -26.49 -8.57 -6.97
C SER A 277 -25.21 -8.43 -6.14
N TYR A 278 -25.29 -7.68 -5.03
CA TYR A 278 -24.14 -7.49 -4.13
C TYR A 278 -23.52 -8.81 -3.68
N ASP A 279 -24.33 -9.79 -3.27
CA ASP A 279 -23.78 -11.08 -2.82
C ASP A 279 -23.25 -11.95 -3.99
N ALA A 280 -23.84 -11.83 -5.18
CA ALA A 280 -23.37 -12.54 -6.37
C ALA A 280 -22.10 -11.93 -6.98
N ASP A 281 -21.78 -10.68 -6.65
CA ASP A 281 -20.59 -9.97 -7.15
C ASP A 281 -19.33 -10.19 -6.30
N LYS A 282 -19.44 -10.95 -5.21
CA LYS A 282 -18.32 -11.19 -4.29
C LYS A 282 -17.28 -12.14 -4.87
N TYR A 283 -16.02 -11.75 -4.73
CA TYR A 283 -14.85 -12.58 -4.96
C TYR A 283 -14.21 -12.93 -3.63
N TYR A 284 -13.79 -14.19 -3.47
CA TYR A 284 -13.21 -14.73 -2.25
C TYR A 284 -11.75 -15.12 -2.48
N GLY A 285 -10.92 -14.97 -1.44
CA GLY A 285 -9.55 -15.49 -1.44
C GLY A 285 -9.57 -16.99 -1.23
N GLY A 286 -9.20 -17.75 -2.27
CA GLY A 286 -9.05 -19.20 -2.25
C GLY A 286 -7.60 -19.64 -2.32
#